data_AF-A0AAC9D1M9-F1
#
_entry.id   AF-A0AAC9D1M9-F1
#
_cell.length_a   1.000
_cell.length_b   1.000
_cell.length_c   1.000
_cell.angle_alpha   90.00
_cell.angle_beta   90.00
_cell.angle_gamma   90.00
#
_symmetry.space_group_name_H-M   'P 1'
#
loop_
_entity.id
_entity.type
_entity.pdbx_description
1 polymer ?
#
loop_
_entity_poly.entity_id
_entity_poly.type
_entity_poly.pdbx_seq_one_letter_code
_entity_poly.pdbx_strand_id
1 'polypeptide(L)'
;MKTLEFLLLGKNEAILAILLRLVNAYEDWNAVAFSNEIEAQDYFQNHKIDVVLFSSGIEDHVEKAFTLFCLQQQPDVEVIEHFGGGSGLLKSEILHRLHLKGKI
;
A
#
# COMPACT_ATOMS: atom_id res chain seq x y z
N MET A 1 -18.14 -9.32 2.87
CA MET A 1 -16.96 -9.71 2.07
C MET A 1 -15.72 -9.52 2.95
N LYS A 2 -14.56 -10.08 2.60
CA LYS A 2 -13.34 -9.85 3.39
C LYS A 2 -12.85 -8.43 3.10
N THR A 3 -12.67 -7.61 4.14
CA THR A 3 -12.04 -6.31 4.02
C THR A 3 -10.57 -6.48 3.68
N LEU A 4 -10.06 -5.75 2.68
CA LEU A 4 -8.64 -5.71 2.35
C LEU A 4 -7.93 -4.66 3.21
N GLU A 5 -6.87 -5.08 3.89
CA GLU A 5 -6.06 -4.22 4.74
C GLU A 5 -4.87 -3.63 3.97
N PHE A 6 -4.78 -2.31 3.93
CA PHE A 6 -3.75 -1.55 3.19
C PHE A 6 -2.82 -0.79 4.14
N LEU A 7 -1.52 -0.83 3.84
CA LEU A 7 -0.53 0.10 4.39
C LEU A 7 -0.03 1.00 3.27
N LEU A 8 -0.14 2.31 3.46
CA LEU A 8 0.36 3.32 2.54
C LEU A 8 1.64 3.93 3.10
N LEU A 9 2.71 3.98 2.31
CA LEU A 9 3.96 4.65 2.69
C LEU A 9 4.25 5.77 1.70
N GLY A 10 4.65 6.95 2.16
CA GLY A 10 4.99 8.08 1.28
C GLY A 10 5.59 9.28 2.00
N LYS A 11 6.53 9.99 1.36
CA LYS A 11 7.14 11.19 1.96
C LYS A 11 6.40 12.49 1.64
N ASN A 12 5.65 12.52 0.54
CA ASN A 12 4.80 13.68 0.25
C ASN A 12 3.46 13.54 0.98
N GLU A 13 3.33 14.21 2.12
CA GLU A 13 2.15 14.12 2.99
C GLU A 13 0.85 14.53 2.29
N ALA A 14 0.89 15.53 1.40
CA ALA A 14 -0.30 15.98 0.68
C ALA A 14 -0.83 14.90 -0.28
N ILE A 15 0.08 14.24 -1.01
CA ILE A 15 -0.29 13.13 -1.90
C ILE A 15 -0.70 11.90 -1.09
N LEU A 16 0.00 11.60 0.01
CA LEU A 16 -0.33 10.49 0.90
C LEU A 16 -1.74 10.63 1.50
N ALA A 17 -2.12 11.83 1.95
CA ALA A 17 -3.46 12.10 2.48
C ALA A 17 -4.56 11.93 1.41
N ILE A 18 -4.29 12.35 0.17
CA ILE A 18 -5.21 12.12 -0.96
C ILE A 18 -5.38 10.62 -1.21
N LEU A 19 -4.27 9.88 -1.27
CA LEU A 19 -4.28 8.43 -1.49
C LEU A 19 -5.06 7.70 -0.39
N LEU A 20 -4.79 8.03 0.87
CA LEU A 20 -5.50 7.49 2.03
C LEU A 20 -7.02 7.67 1.90
N ARG A 21 -7.46 8.88 1.56
CA ARG A 21 -8.88 9.18 1.35
C ARG A 21 -9.47 8.39 0.18
N LEU A 22 -8.74 8.23 -0.91
CA LEU A 22 -9.22 7.50 -2.10
C LEU A 22 -9.36 6.00 -1.83
N VAL A 23 -8.41 5.39 -1.11
CA VAL A 23 -8.46 3.96 -0.77
C VAL A 23 -9.58 3.70 0.25
N ASN A 24 -9.71 4.54 1.28
CA ASN A 24 -10.77 4.42 2.29
C ASN A 24 -12.17 4.89 1.79
N ALA A 25 -12.30 5.30 0.53
CA ALA A 25 -13.62 5.60 -0.06
C ALA A 25 -14.40 4.32 -0.43
N TYR A 26 -13.78 3.15 -0.36
CA TYR A 26 -14.39 1.86 -0.69
C TYR A 26 -14.69 1.07 0.59
N GLU A 27 -15.95 0.65 0.78
CA GLU A 27 -16.41 0.00 2.01
C GLU A 27 -15.69 -1.32 2.34
N ASP A 28 -15.19 -2.03 1.33
CA ASP A 28 -14.46 -3.29 1.51
C ASP A 28 -12.95 -3.09 1.74
N TRP A 29 -12.45 -1.85 1.81
CA TRP A 29 -11.03 -1.54 1.97
C TRP A 29 -10.79 -0.73 3.24
N ASN A 30 -9.71 -1.05 3.96
CA ASN A 30 -9.26 -0.30 5.12
C ASN A 30 -7.77 0.04 4.96
N ALA A 31 -7.41 1.32 5.08
CA ALA A 31 -6.05 1.80 4.87
C ALA A 31 -5.55 2.65 6.03
N VAL A 32 -4.28 2.44 6.36
CA VAL A 32 -3.48 3.30 7.23
C VAL A 32 -2.29 3.88 6.44
N ALA A 33 -1.83 5.07 6.81
CA ALA A 33 -0.77 5.76 6.09
C ALA A 33 0.35 6.22 7.01
N PHE A 34 1.59 6.10 6.54
CA PHE A 34 2.80 6.49 7.25
C PHE A 34 3.73 7.29 6.33
N SER A 35 4.38 8.31 6.88
CA SER A 35 5.49 9.01 6.24
C SER A 35 6.86 8.58 6.80
N ASN A 36 6.86 7.75 7.83
CA ASN A 36 8.03 7.19 8.48
C ASN A 36 8.07 5.67 8.30
N GLU A 37 9.20 5.15 7.79
CA GLU A 37 9.42 3.74 7.52
C GLU A 37 9.44 2.90 8.79
N ILE A 38 10.01 3.42 9.87
CA ILE A 38 10.13 2.69 11.14
C ILE A 38 8.74 2.49 11.75
N GLU A 39 7.92 3.54 11.76
CA GLU A 39 6.52 3.44 12.23
C GLU A 39 5.70 2.50 11.34
N ALA A 40 5.88 2.58 10.03
CA ALA A 40 5.24 1.67 9.09
C ALA A 40 5.66 0.21 9.31
N GLN A 41 6.95 -0.04 9.53
CA GLN A 41 7.49 -1.38 9.83
C GLN A 41 6.96 -1.93 11.14
N ASP A 42 6.87 -1.11 12.19
CA ASP A 42 6.30 -1.50 13.47
C ASP A 42 4.82 -1.86 13.32
N TYR A 43 4.03 -1.01 12.65
CA TYR A 43 2.63 -1.31 12.39
C TYR A 43 2.47 -2.60 11.57
N PHE A 44 3.27 -2.78 10.51
CA PHE A 44 3.24 -3.94 9.63
C PHE A 44 3.53 -5.25 10.36
N GLN A 45 4.44 -5.25 11.34
CA GLN A 45 4.75 -6.45 12.13
C GLN A 45 3.60 -6.84 13.07
N ASN A 46 2.82 -5.87 13.52
CA ASN A 46 1.75 -6.07 14.49
C ASN A 46 0.37 -6.28 13.85
N HIS A 47 0.24 -6.09 12.53
CA HIS A 47 -1.04 -6.18 11.82
C HIS A 47 -0.90 -7.02 10.54
N LYS A 48 -1.94 -7.78 10.20
CA LYS A 48 -2.01 -8.47 8.91
C LYS A 48 -2.32 -7.45 7.82
N ILE A 49 -1.45 -7.33 6.84
CA ILE A 49 -1.60 -6.41 5.71
C ILE A 49 -1.75 -7.23 4.44
N ASP A 50 -2.78 -6.93 3.65
CA ASP A 50 -2.99 -7.60 2.35
C ASP A 50 -2.24 -6.86 1.24
N VAL A 51 -2.15 -5.52 1.31
CA VAL A 51 -1.51 -4.70 0.28
C VAL A 51 -0.66 -3.57 0.88
N VAL A 52 0.56 -3.41 0.39
CA VAL A 52 1.40 -2.22 0.63
C VAL A 52 1.42 -1.37 -0.63
N LEU A 53 1.11 -0.08 -0.50
CA LEU A 53 1.12 0.88 -1.60
C LEU A 53 2.17 1.96 -1.33
N PHE A 54 3.15 2.08 -2.23
CA PHE A 54 4.06 3.21 -2.20
C PHE A 54 3.45 4.42 -2.90
N SER A 55 3.47 5.54 -2.18
CA SER A 55 3.09 6.86 -2.65
C SER A 55 4.34 7.62 -3.10
N SER A 56 4.22 8.92 -3.36
CA SER A 56 5.30 9.74 -3.91
C SER A 56 6.34 10.17 -2.86
N GLY A 57 7.55 10.41 -3.34
CA GLY A 57 8.64 11.03 -2.57
C GLY A 57 9.53 10.03 -1.82
N ILE A 58 9.38 8.74 -2.08
CA ILE A 58 10.27 7.70 -1.54
C ILE A 58 11.41 7.49 -2.54
N GLU A 59 12.65 7.34 -2.07
CA GLU A 59 13.74 6.93 -2.95
C GLU A 59 13.65 5.43 -3.31
N ASP A 60 14.02 5.07 -4.55
CA ASP A 60 14.01 3.69 -5.04
C ASP A 60 14.67 2.67 -4.10
N HIS A 61 15.75 3.07 -3.42
CA HIS A 61 16.47 2.17 -2.51
C HIS A 61 15.67 1.90 -1.22
N VAL A 62 14.88 2.87 -0.77
CA VAL A 62 13.98 2.73 0.38
C VAL A 62 12.79 1.84 0.01
N GLU A 63 12.17 2.06 -1.15
CA GLU A 63 11.08 1.19 -1.63
C GLU A 63 11.54 -0.27 -1.72
N LYS A 64 12.70 -0.52 -2.33
CA LYS A 64 13.28 -1.87 -2.44
C LYS A 64 13.54 -2.50 -1.07
N ALA A 65 14.13 -1.75 -0.14
CA ALA A 65 14.40 -2.25 1.21
C ALA A 65 13.10 -2.57 1.96
N PHE A 66 12.08 -1.71 1.83
CA PHE A 66 10.78 -1.90 2.47
C PHE A 66 10.01 -3.07 1.86
N THR A 67 10.04 -3.25 0.53
CA THR A 67 9.48 -4.40 -0.17
C THR A 67 10.09 -5.70 0.31
N LEU A 68 11.43 -5.77 0.40
CA LEU A 68 12.13 -6.97 0.90
C LEU A 68 11.71 -7.28 2.33
N PHE A 69 11.63 -6.26 3.19
CA PHE A 69 11.13 -6.41 4.56
C PHE A 69 9.70 -6.97 4.58
N CYS A 70 8.78 -6.41 3.79
CA CYS A 70 7.38 -6.83 3.76
C CYS A 70 7.25 -8.31 3.36
N LEU A 71 7.95 -8.71 2.29
CA LEU A 71 7.92 -10.08 1.78
C LEU A 71 8.58 -11.09 2.72
N GLN A 72 9.56 -10.66 3.53
CA GLN A 72 10.17 -11.50 4.57
C GLN A 72 9.22 -11.72 5.76
N GLN A 73 8.49 -10.68 6.18
CA GLN A 73 7.59 -10.74 7.33
C GLN A 73 6.24 -11.40 6.99
N GLN A 74 5.66 -11.05 5.84
CA GLN A 74 4.38 -11.55 5.36
C GLN A 74 4.50 -11.93 3.88
N PRO A 75 4.89 -13.17 3.53
CA PRO A 75 5.13 -13.59 2.15
C PRO A 75 3.93 -13.46 1.20
N ASP A 76 2.73 -13.38 1.76
CA ASP A 76 1.48 -13.25 1.02
C ASP A 76 1.06 -11.80 0.71
N VAL A 77 1.76 -10.80 1.25
CA VAL A 77 1.43 -9.39 1.01
C VAL A 77 1.71 -9.02 -0.45
N GLU A 78 0.83 -8.25 -1.06
CA GLU A 78 1.10 -7.64 -2.37
C GLU A 78 1.71 -6.26 -2.17
N VAL A 79 2.90 -6.03 -2.73
CA VAL A 79 3.55 -4.71 -2.71
C VAL A 79 3.41 -4.08 -4.09
N ILE A 80 2.78 -2.91 -4.14
CA ILE A 80 2.49 -2.18 -5.37
C ILE A 80 3.21 -0.84 -5.35
N GLU A 81 4.17 -0.69 -6.26
CA GLU A 81 4.98 0.50 -6.47
C GLU A 81 4.22 1.53 -7.34
N HIS A 82 4.39 2.81 -7.00
CA HIS A 82 4.14 3.95 -7.89
C HIS A 82 2.79 4.01 -8.63
N PHE A 83 1.76 4.52 -7.97
CA PHE A 83 0.53 4.95 -8.66
C PHE A 83 0.67 6.36 -9.26
N GLY A 84 1.03 6.43 -10.55
CA GLY A 84 1.34 7.67 -11.29
C GLY A 84 0.40 8.03 -12.45
N GLY A 85 -0.79 7.42 -12.56
CA GLY A 85 -1.65 7.50 -13.76
C GLY A 85 -2.86 8.45 -13.69
N GLY A 86 -3.08 9.16 -12.58
CA GLY A 86 -4.31 9.92 -12.31
C GLY A 86 -5.31 9.14 -11.47
N SER A 87 -6.07 9.83 -10.60
CA SER A 87 -6.89 9.22 -9.54
C SER A 87 -8.06 8.34 -10.05
N GLY A 88 -8.46 8.48 -11.31
CA GLY A 88 -9.60 7.77 -11.89
C GLY A 88 -9.40 6.26 -12.09
N LEU A 89 -8.16 5.75 -12.05
CA LEU A 89 -7.84 4.35 -12.36
C LEU A 89 -7.29 3.54 -11.18
N LEU A 90 -7.02 4.20 -10.05
CA LEU A 90 -6.40 3.59 -8.87
C LEU A 90 -7.04 2.25 -8.48
N LYS A 91 -8.38 2.22 -8.35
CA LYS A 91 -9.09 1.00 -7.95
C LYS A 91 -8.98 -0.11 -8.99
N SER A 92 -9.21 0.21 -10.27
CA SER A 92 -9.15 -0.80 -11.34
C SER A 92 -7.76 -1.42 -11.45
N GLU A 93 -6.71 -0.63 -11.27
CA GLU A 93 -5.33 -1.08 -11.36
C GLU A 93 -4.92 -1.94 -10.15
N ILE A 94 -5.32 -1.57 -8.92
CA ILE A 94 -5.13 -2.42 -7.72
C ILE A 94 -5.85 -3.76 -7.90
N LEU A 95 -7.14 -3.73 -8.26
CA LEU A 95 -7.93 -4.95 -8.44
C LEU A 95 -7.35 -5.83 -9.56
N HIS A 96 -6.92 -5.23 -10.67
CA HIS A 96 -6.29 -5.95 -11.76
C HIS A 96 -4.98 -6.65 -11.31
N ARG A 97 -4.13 -5.95 -10.54
CA ARG A 97 -2.93 -6.56 -9.94
C ARG A 97 -3.27 -7.73 -9.02
N LEU A 98 -4.24 -7.56 -8.12
CA LEU A 98 -4.66 -8.61 -7.19
C LEU A 98 -5.23 -9.82 -7.94
N HIS A 99 -6.00 -9.60 -9.01
CA HIS A 99 -6.52 -10.66 -9.86
C HIS A 99 -5.42 -11.44 -10.58
N LEU A 100 -4.44 -10.75 -11.18
CA LEU A 100 -3.28 -11.40 -11.84
C LEU A 100 -2.44 -12.26 -10.87
N LYS A 101 -2.51 -11.96 -9.57
CA LYS A 101 -1.82 -12.69 -8.50
C LYS A 101 -2.69 -13.77 -7.84
N GLY A 102 -3.94 -13.95 -8.28
CA GLY A 102 -4.87 -14.92 -7.71
C GLY A 102 -5.29 -14.61 -6.27
N LYS A 103 -5.23 -13.34 -5.86
CA LYS A 103 -5.59 -12.89 -4.51
C LYS A 103 -7.09 -12.56 -4.39
N ILE A 104 -7.77 -12.35 -5.51
CA ILE A 104 -9.23 -12.16 -5.66
C ILE A 104 -9.75 -12.81 -6.95
#